data_AF-A0A1F8ZMB8-F1
#
_entry.id   AF-A0A1F8ZMB8-F1
#
_cell.length_a   1.000
_cell.length_b   1.000
_cell.length_c   1.000
_cell.angle_alpha   90.00
_cell.angle_beta   90.00
_cell.angle_gamma   90.00
#
_symmetry.space_group_name_H-M   'P 1'
#
loop_
_entity.id
_entity.type
_entity.pdbx_description
1 polymer ?
#
loop_
_entity_poly.entity_id
_entity_poly.type
_entity_poly.pdbx_seq_one_letter_code
_entity_poly.pdbx_strand_id
1 'polypeptide(L)' 'MSVDNGAQAIPALMAGLERLGAKVTSVTLKQQTLEDVFIHFTGRPIREEEAKKVSFFIGAGVPSKWGR' A
#
# COMPACT_ATOMS: atom_id res chain seq x y z
N MET A 1 -11.34 0.06 -0.32
CA MET A 1 -12.12 0.97 -1.17
C MET A 1 -11.75 2.39 -0.78
N SER A 2 -11.00 3.09 -1.64
CA SER A 2 -10.67 4.51 -1.51
C SER A 2 -11.51 5.30 -2.51
N VAL A 3 -11.73 6.58 -2.23
CA VAL A 3 -12.40 7.51 -3.14
C VAL A 3 -11.59 8.79 -3.16
N ASP A 4 -11.49 9.42 -4.33
CA ASP A 4 -10.63 10.58 -4.53
C ASP A 4 -11.06 11.78 -3.67
N ASN A 5 -12.37 11.91 -3.41
CA ASN A 5 -12.91 12.96 -2.56
C ASN A 5 -13.91 12.42 -1.54
N GLY A 6 -13.39 11.89 -0.43
CA GLY A 6 -14.22 11.33 0.64
C GLY A 6 -15.18 12.34 1.26
N ALA A 7 -14.81 13.62 1.33
CA ALA A 7 -15.69 14.68 1.86
C ALA A 7 -16.93 14.89 0.98
N GLN A 8 -16.79 14.83 -0.35
CA GLN A 8 -17.92 14.96 -1.28
C GLN A 8 -18.73 13.66 -1.41
N ALA A 9 -18.10 12.50 -1.18
CA ALA A 9 -18.78 11.20 -1.25
C ALA A 9 -19.69 10.91 -0.04
N ILE A 10 -19.32 11.40 1.15
CA ILE A 10 -20.07 11.14 2.40
C ILE A 10 -21.54 11.57 2.28
N PRO A 11 -21.90 12.79 1.85
CA PRO A 11 -23.31 13.21 1.75
C PRO A 11 -24.19 12.26 0.92
N ALA A 12 -23.70 11.78 -0.23
CA ALA A 12 -24.44 10.86 -1.09
C ALA A 12 -24.65 9.49 -0.41
N LEU A 13 -23.65 8.99 0.31
CA LEU A 13 -23.74 7.76 1.09
C LEU A 13 -24.72 7.89 2.25
N MET A 14 -24.69 9.01 2.98
CA MET A 14 -25.63 9.27 4.08
C MET A 14 -27.08 9.28 3.57
N ALA A 15 -27.35 9.99 2.47
CA ALA A 15 -28.68 10.03 1.87
C ALA A 15 -29.18 8.65 1.42
N GLY A 16 -28.28 7.79 0.92
CA GLY A 16 -28.61 6.39 0.60
C GLY A 16 -28.98 5.57 1.84
N LEU A 17 -28.20 5.70 2.92
CA LEU A 17 -28.44 4.98 4.17
C LEU A 17 -29.74 5.44 4.86
N GLU A 18 -30.04 6.75 4.84
CA GLU A 18 -31.30 7.29 5.36
C GLU A 18 -32.51 6.71 4.63
N ARG A 19 -32.45 6.57 3.31
CA ARG A 19 -33.52 5.94 2.51
C ARG A 19 -33.74 4.47 2.84
N LEU A 20 -32.73 3.80 3.37
CA LEU A 20 -32.79 2.41 3.84
C LEU A 20 -33.26 2.31 5.31
N GLY A 21 -33.59 3.44 5.95
CA GLY A 21 -33.99 3.50 7.35
C GLY A 21 -32.82 3.31 8.33
N ALA A 22 -31.59 3.35 7.85
CA ALA A 22 -30.41 3.20 8.68
C ALA A 22 -30.06 4.54 9.36
N LYS A 23 -29.75 4.49 10.66
CA LYS A 23 -29.28 5.66 11.41
C LYS A 23 -27.76 5.64 11.51
N VAL A 24 -27.12 6.64 10.93
CA VAL A 24 -25.66 6.82 11.08
C VAL A 24 -25.38 7.55 12.38
N THR A 25 -24.53 6.95 13.23
CA THR A 25 -24.19 7.50 14.55
C THR A 25 -22.84 8.20 14.56
N SER A 26 -21.92 7.80 13.68
CA SER A 26 -20.62 8.45 13.52
C SER A 26 -20.05 8.20 12.13
N VAL A 27 -19.21 9.13 11.68
CA VAL A 27 -18.41 9.01 10.45
C VAL A 27 -17.00 9.47 10.78
N THR A 28 -16.00 8.71 10.34
CA THR A 28 -14.59 9.10 10.45
C THR A 28 -13.98 9.13 9.06
N LEU A 29 -13.51 10.29 8.65
CA LEU A 29 -12.78 10.47 7.41
C LEU A 29 -11.29 10.60 7.73
N LYS A 30 -10.47 9.73 7.14
CA LYS A 30 -9.01 9.89 7.15
C LYS A 30 -8.58 10.53 5.84
N GLN A 31 -7.95 11.70 5.92
CA GLN A 31 -7.23 12.26 4.78
C GLN A 31 -5.94 11.48 4.58
N GLN A 32 -5.70 11.01 3.35
CA GLN A 32 -4.44 10.36 3.01
C GLN A 32 -3.31 11.38 3.12
N THR A 33 -2.22 10.98 3.78
CA THR A 33 -1.03 11.82 3.86
C THR A 33 -0.21 11.70 2.58
N LEU A 34 0.64 12.69 2.28
CA LEU A 34 1.55 12.60 1.13
C LEU A 34 2.49 11.40 1.26
N GLU A 35 2.92 11.07 2.47
CA GLU A 35 3.73 9.87 2.76
C GLU A 35 2.96 8.59 2.43
N ASP A 36 1.70 8.47 2.88
CA ASP A 36 0.85 7.31 2.57
C ASP A 36 0.68 7.14 1.04
N VAL A 37 0.47 8.25 0.33
CA VAL A 37 0.39 8.29 -1.14
C VAL A 37 1.72 7.88 -1.78
N PHE A 38 2.83 8.46 -1.33
CA PHE A 38 4.15 8.15 -1.84
C PHE A 38 4.47 6.66 -1.67
N ILE A 39 4.25 6.08 -0.49
CA ILE A 39 4.46 4.65 -0.25
C ILE A 39 3.53 3.78 -1.10
N HIS A 40 2.27 4.18 -1.28
CA HIS A 40 1.34 3.42 -2.12
C HIS A 40 1.76 3.38 -3.59
N PHE A 41 2.18 4.51 -4.16
CA PHE A 41 2.51 4.63 -5.58
C PHE A 41 3.97 4.30 -5.91
N THR A 42 4.88 4.44 -4.96
CA THR A 42 6.34 4.32 -5.19
C THR A 42 7.07 3.47 -4.15
N GLY A 43 6.40 3.08 -3.06
CA GLY A 43 7.04 2.56 -1.85
C GLY A 43 7.60 1.15 -1.91
N ARG A 44 7.49 0.38 -3.02
CA ARG A 44 8.29 -0.85 -3.23
C ARG A 44 8.63 -1.09 -4.73
N PRO A 45 9.86 -1.55 -5.07
CA PRO A 45 10.72 -2.32 -4.18
C PRO A 45 12.22 -1.92 -4.22
N ILE A 46 12.63 -0.96 -3.38
CA ILE A 46 14.08 -0.82 -3.06
C ILE A 46 14.60 -2.13 -2.44
N ARG A 47 13.73 -2.88 -1.73
CA ARG A 47 14.05 -4.20 -1.15
C ARG A 47 14.07 -5.38 -2.14
N GLU A 48 13.36 -5.35 -3.27
CA GLU A 48 13.44 -6.47 -4.24
C GLU A 48 14.63 -6.32 -5.18
N GLU A 49 15.06 -5.08 -5.51
CA GLU A 49 16.31 -4.88 -6.27
C GLU A 49 17.55 -5.29 -5.48
N GLU A 50 17.63 -4.96 -4.19
CA GLU A 50 18.72 -5.42 -3.33
C GLU A 50 18.68 -6.93 -3.11
N ALA A 51 17.50 -7.52 -2.90
CA ALA A 51 17.36 -8.97 -2.77
C ALA A 51 17.74 -9.73 -4.05
N LYS A 52 17.43 -9.19 -5.25
CA LYS A 52 17.89 -9.74 -6.54
C LYS A 52 19.40 -9.66 -6.72
N LYS A 53 20.03 -8.55 -6.33
CA LYS A 53 21.50 -8.41 -6.40
C LYS A 53 22.20 -9.40 -5.47
N VAL A 54 21.73 -9.54 -4.23
CA VAL A 54 22.34 -10.47 -3.26
C VAL A 54 22.15 -11.93 -3.69
N SER A 55 21.00 -12.31 -4.23
CA SER A 55 20.77 -13.67 -4.74
C SER A 55 21.59 -13.99 -6.00
N PHE A 56 21.92 -13.01 -6.84
CA PHE A 56 22.85 -13.19 -7.96
C PHE A 56 24.29 -13.51 -7.49
N PHE A 57 24.77 -12.85 -6.44
CA PHE A 57 26.12 -13.10 -5.89
C PHE A 57 26.22 -14.33 -4.99
N ILE A 58 25.13 -14.75 -4.35
CA ILE A 58 25.11 -15.95 -3.48
C ILE A 58 24.78 -17.24 -4.27
N GLY A 59 24.06 -17.14 -5.39
CA GLY A 59 23.64 -18.29 -6.21
C GLY A 59 24.73 -18.84 -7.16
N ALA A 60 25.77 -18.06 -7.47
CA ALA A 60 26.92 -18.56 -8.20
C ALA A 60 27.94 -19.13 -7.20
N GLY A 61 27.78 -20.41 -6.87
CA GLY A 61 28.59 -21.12 -5.89
C GLY A 61 30.09 -20.79 -5.98
N VAL A 62 30.69 -20.50 -4.82
CA VAL A 62 32.14 -20.35 -4.66
C VAL A 62 32.82 -21.63 -5.18
N PRO A 63 33.72 -21.58 -6.18
CA PRO A 63 34.49 -22.75 -6.58
C PRO A 63 35.47 -23.12 -5.46
N SER A 64 35.09 -24.11 -4.66
CA SER A 64 35.96 -24.71 -3.65
C SER A 64 36.91 -25.70 -4.31
N LYS A 65 38.01 -25.20 -4.90
CA LYS A 65 39.19 -26.04 -5.12
C LYS A 65 40.46 -25.21 -5.24
N TRP A 66 41.15 -25.06 -4.11
CA TRP A 66 42.60 -24.98 -4.11
C TRP A 66 43.14 -25.75 -2.91
N GLY A 67 43.39 -27.03 -3.16
CA GLY A 67 44.22 -27.88 -2.30
C GLY A 67 45.48 -28.25 -3.08
N ARG A 68 46.64 -27.92 -2.51
CA ARG A 68 47.87 -28.70 -2.59
C ARG A 68 48.41 -28.84 -1.18
#